data_AF-D9RY13-F1
#
_entry.id   AF-D9RY13-F1
#
_cell.length_a   1.000
_cell.length_b   1.000
_cell.length_c   1.000
_cell.angle_alpha   90.00
_cell.angle_beta   90.00
_cell.angle_gamma   90.00
#
_symmetry.space_group_name_H-M   'P 1'
#
loop_
_entity.id
_entity.type
_entity.pdbx_description
1 polymer ?
#
loop_
_entity_poly.entity_id
_entity_poly.type
_entity_poly.pdbx_seq_one_letter_code
_entity_poly.pdbx_strand_id
1 'polypeptide(L)'
;MPDAVKGTWVQIHRVVLKSEERSPHLPDDTKKVPLELRLKGFLTHDACIGDEVEIETLIGRRVKGRLVKVNPEYDHGFGRPVPELLTIGMELRKILGGDGR
;
A
#
# COMPACT_ATOMS: atom_id res chain seq x y z
N MET A 1 -21.67 1.95 6.75
CA MET A 1 -21.12 0.71 6.17
C MET A 1 -19.67 0.99 5.80
N PRO A 2 -18.73 0.05 5.97
CA PRO A 2 -17.33 0.29 5.62
C PRO A 2 -17.17 0.43 4.10
N ASP A 3 -16.23 1.28 3.65
CA ASP A 3 -15.91 1.43 2.23
C ASP A 3 -15.10 0.23 1.70
N ALA A 4 -14.38 -0.46 2.58
CA ALA A 4 -13.65 -1.68 2.28
C ALA A 4 -13.69 -2.66 3.47
N VAL A 5 -13.85 -3.94 3.15
CA VAL A 5 -13.80 -5.03 4.13
C VAL A 5 -12.42 -5.67 4.20
N LYS A 6 -12.12 -6.38 5.28
CA LYS A 6 -10.89 -7.18 5.42
C LYS A 6 -10.62 -8.03 4.16
N GLY A 7 -9.38 -8.04 3.70
CA GLY A 7 -8.94 -8.75 2.50
C GLY A 7 -9.16 -7.97 1.19
N THR A 8 -9.73 -6.77 1.24
CA THR A 8 -9.85 -5.92 0.05
C THR A 8 -8.48 -5.35 -0.34
N TRP A 9 -8.20 -5.30 -1.65
CA TRP A 9 -7.01 -4.65 -2.19
C TRP A 9 -7.17 -3.13 -2.15
N VAL A 10 -6.28 -2.46 -1.45
CA VAL A 10 -6.37 -1.02 -1.17
C VAL A 10 -5.03 -0.32 -1.37
N GLN A 11 -5.04 1.01 -1.38
CA GLN A 11 -3.84 1.84 -1.30
C GLN A 11 -3.87 2.67 -0.02
N ILE A 12 -2.75 2.64 0.70
CA ILE A 12 -2.47 3.56 1.81
C ILE A 12 -1.52 4.66 1.38
N HIS A 13 -1.61 5.80 2.06
CA HIS A 13 -0.70 6.93 1.94
C HIS A 13 -0.16 7.32 3.32
N ARG A 14 1.11 7.68 3.38
CA ARG A 14 1.72 8.22 4.60
C ARG A 14 2.87 9.16 4.25
N VAL A 15 2.98 10.29 4.94
CA VAL A 15 4.19 11.12 4.91
C VAL A 15 5.22 10.47 5.82
N VAL A 16 6.34 10.03 5.25
CA VAL A 16 7.44 9.37 5.97
C VAL A 16 8.40 10.39 6.57
N LEU A 17 8.70 11.45 5.82
CA LEU A 17 9.48 12.60 6.27
C LEU A 17 8.79 13.85 5.76
N LYS A 18 8.56 14.82 6.64
CA LYS A 18 8.17 16.16 6.25
C LYS A 18 9.35 16.86 5.56
N SER A 19 9.08 17.95 4.84
CA SER A 19 10.10 18.75 4.15
C SER A 19 11.28 19.12 5.04
N GLU A 20 11.00 19.50 6.30
CA GLU A 20 11.97 19.91 7.30
C GLU A 20 12.82 18.75 7.86
N GLU A 21 12.37 17.51 7.68
CA GLU A 21 13.08 16.30 8.10
C GLU A 21 13.92 15.70 6.95
N ARG A 22 13.93 16.35 5.77
CA ARG A 22 14.69 15.91 4.59
C ARG A 22 16.17 16.25 4.76
N SER A 23 17.02 15.42 4.15
CA SER A 23 18.48 15.61 4.22
C SER A 23 18.92 16.98 3.66
N PRO A 24 19.85 17.68 4.34
CA PRO A 24 20.39 18.95 3.88
C PRO A 24 21.24 18.84 2.60
N HIS A 25 21.58 17.62 2.16
CA HIS A 25 22.37 17.39 0.94
C HIS A 25 21.52 17.16 -0.31
N LEU A 26 20.19 17.22 -0.22
CA LEU A 26 19.31 17.09 -1.38
C LEU A 26 19.30 18.37 -2.24
N PRO A 27 18.98 18.27 -3.55
CA PRO A 27 18.67 19.45 -4.37
C PRO A 27 17.55 20.28 -3.75
N ASP A 28 17.58 21.61 -3.95
CA ASP A 28 16.67 22.53 -3.27
C ASP A 28 15.20 22.23 -3.55
N ASP A 29 14.86 21.83 -4.76
CA ASP A 29 13.48 21.51 -5.12
C ASP A 29 12.98 20.23 -4.43
N THR A 30 13.87 19.26 -4.24
CA THR A 30 13.57 17.99 -3.55
C THR A 30 13.45 18.15 -2.03
N LYS A 31 14.10 19.16 -1.44
CA LYS A 31 13.98 19.49 -0.01
C LYS A 31 12.65 20.13 0.34
N LYS A 32 12.08 20.90 -0.59
CA LYS A 32 10.82 21.66 -0.38
C LYS A 32 9.58 20.78 -0.29
N VAL A 33 9.68 19.48 -0.61
CA VAL A 33 8.55 18.56 -0.66
C VAL A 33 8.74 17.38 0.30
N PRO A 34 7.65 16.84 0.87
CA PRO A 34 7.73 15.69 1.76
C PRO A 34 8.15 14.40 1.03
N LEU A 35 8.70 13.46 1.79
CA LEU A 35 8.84 12.07 1.34
C LEU A 35 7.56 11.32 1.64
N GLU A 36 6.84 10.92 0.59
CA GLU A 36 5.57 10.21 0.72
C GLU A 36 5.70 8.73 0.37
N LEU A 37 5.04 7.88 1.17
CA LEU A 37 4.83 6.48 0.89
C LEU A 37 3.41 6.31 0.33
N ARG A 38 3.31 5.71 -0.86
CA ARG A 38 2.07 5.13 -1.39
C ARG A 38 2.30 3.64 -1.56
N LEU A 39 1.51 2.83 -0.88
CA LEU A 39 1.69 1.38 -0.90
C LEU A 39 0.34 0.69 -1.06
N LYS A 40 0.32 -0.37 -1.85
CA LYS A 40 -0.87 -1.21 -2.04
C LYS A 40 -0.72 -2.52 -1.26
N GLY A 41 -1.83 -3.04 -0.77
CA GLY A 41 -1.89 -4.29 -0.01
C GLY A 41 -3.31 -4.69 0.33
N PHE A 42 -3.45 -5.81 1.03
CA PHE A 42 -4.72 -6.33 1.51
C PHE A 42 -5.03 -5.77 2.89
N LEU A 43 -6.22 -5.21 3.05
CA LEU A 43 -6.68 -4.62 4.30
C LEU A 43 -6.82 -5.68 5.40
N THR A 44 -6.37 -5.39 6.63
CA THR A 44 -6.38 -6.38 7.73
C THR A 44 -7.67 -6.40 8.56
N HIS A 45 -8.52 -5.37 8.42
CA HIS A 45 -9.80 -5.16 9.12
C HIS A 45 -10.73 -4.28 8.26
N ASP A 46 -12.02 -4.16 8.60
CA ASP A 46 -12.94 -3.29 7.86
C ASP A 46 -12.65 -1.81 8.12
N ALA A 47 -12.70 -0.95 7.10
CA ALA A 47 -12.38 0.48 7.25
C ALA A 47 -13.06 1.38 6.21
N CYS A 48 -13.05 2.68 6.46
CA CYS A 48 -13.52 3.72 5.55
C CYS A 48 -12.33 4.51 4.97
N ILE A 49 -12.52 5.11 3.79
CA ILE A 49 -11.52 5.99 3.19
C ILE A 49 -11.25 7.17 4.14
N GLY A 50 -9.97 7.42 4.39
CA GLY A 50 -9.50 8.45 5.31
C GLY A 50 -9.08 7.93 6.67
N ASP A 51 -9.41 6.69 7.03
CA ASP A 51 -9.00 6.04 8.28
C ASP A 51 -7.51 5.66 8.27
N GLU A 52 -6.90 5.61 9.45
CA GLU A 52 -5.59 5.00 9.65
C GLU A 52 -5.74 3.48 9.73
N VAL A 53 -5.16 2.76 8.76
CA VAL A 53 -5.35 1.31 8.62
C VAL A 53 -4.02 0.58 8.59
N GLU A 54 -4.08 -0.75 8.71
CA GLU A 54 -2.94 -1.64 8.45
C GLU A 54 -3.25 -2.51 7.24
N ILE A 55 -2.27 -2.66 6.36
CA ILE A 55 -2.33 -3.54 5.19
C ILE A 55 -1.25 -4.61 5.27
N GLU A 56 -1.52 -5.76 4.66
CA GLU A 56 -0.53 -6.79 4.36
C GLU A 56 -0.14 -6.74 2.88
N THR A 57 1.15 -6.62 2.60
CA THR A 57 1.69 -6.59 1.24
C THR A 57 1.82 -7.99 0.65
N LEU A 58 1.99 -8.09 -0.68
CA LEU A 58 2.21 -9.37 -1.40
C LEU A 58 3.43 -10.18 -0.91
N ILE A 59 4.34 -9.55 -0.17
CA ILE A 59 5.54 -10.20 0.40
C ILE A 59 5.44 -10.41 1.92
N GLY A 60 4.23 -10.26 2.49
CA GLY A 60 3.92 -10.53 3.89
C GLY A 60 4.36 -9.44 4.88
N ARG A 61 4.70 -8.23 4.42
CA ARG A 61 4.96 -7.09 5.33
C ARG A 61 3.66 -6.44 5.76
N ARG A 62 3.54 -6.11 7.05
CA ARG A 62 2.46 -5.27 7.59
C ARG A 62 2.89 -3.80 7.66
N VAL A 63 2.08 -2.92 7.10
CA VAL A 63 2.39 -1.49 7.00
C VAL A 63 1.15 -0.67 7.32
N LYS A 64 1.33 0.38 8.14
CA LYS A 64 0.26 1.32 8.50
C LYS A 64 0.30 2.59 7.65
N GLY A 65 -0.88 3.11 7.34
CA GLY A 65 -1.05 4.40 6.68
C GLY A 65 -2.52 4.68 6.42
N ARG A 66 -2.80 5.89 5.93
CA ARG A 66 -4.16 6.36 5.70
C ARG A 66 -4.75 5.69 4.48
N LEU A 67 -5.92 5.09 4.59
CA LEU A 67 -6.65 4.51 3.46
C LEU A 67 -7.05 5.62 2.48
N VAL A 68 -6.55 5.56 1.24
CA VAL A 68 -6.83 6.60 0.23
C VAL A 68 -7.60 6.11 -0.99
N LYS A 69 -7.50 4.83 -1.35
CA LYS A 69 -8.23 4.25 -2.48
C LYS A 69 -8.54 2.77 -2.24
N VAL A 70 -9.71 2.34 -2.72
CA VAL A 70 -10.15 0.94 -2.76
C VAL A 70 -10.05 0.45 -4.21
N ASN A 71 -9.48 -0.75 -4.43
CA ASN A 71 -9.23 -1.33 -5.76
C ASN A 71 -8.62 -0.32 -6.78
N PRO A 72 -7.49 0.33 -6.44
CA PRO A 72 -6.95 1.43 -7.22
C PRO A 72 -6.44 0.98 -8.60
N GLU A 73 -7.02 1.57 -9.65
CA GLU A 73 -6.50 1.51 -11.02
C GLU A 73 -5.13 2.21 -11.13
N TYR A 74 -4.37 1.86 -12.17
CA TYR A 74 -3.19 2.63 -12.55
C TYR A 74 -3.60 3.71 -13.54
N ASP A 75 -3.46 4.98 -13.12
CA ASP A 75 -3.86 6.14 -13.91
C ASP A 75 -3.07 6.27 -15.24
N HIS A 76 -1.94 5.55 -15.40
CA HIS A 76 -1.10 5.51 -16.60
C HIS A 76 -1.47 4.45 -17.63
N GLY A 77 -2.71 3.93 -17.61
CA GLY A 77 -3.22 3.06 -18.68
C GLY A 77 -2.85 1.58 -18.59
N PHE A 78 -2.38 1.10 -17.44
CA PHE A 78 -2.16 -0.33 -17.20
C PHE A 78 -3.46 -1.11 -16.85
N GLY A 79 -4.60 -0.45 -16.97
CA GLY A 79 -5.92 -1.04 -16.73
C GLY A 79 -6.25 -1.26 -15.26
N ARG A 80 -7.37 -1.96 -15.05
CA ARG A 80 -7.88 -2.34 -13.73
C ARG A 80 -7.08 -3.51 -13.16
N PRO A 81 -6.84 -3.55 -11.84
CA PRO A 81 -6.29 -4.73 -11.20
C PRO A 81 -7.20 -5.93 -11.47
N VAL A 82 -6.61 -7.05 -11.92
CA VAL A 82 -7.31 -8.33 -12.08
C VAL A 82 -7.23 -9.08 -10.74
N PRO A 83 -8.34 -9.22 -9.99
CA PRO A 83 -8.31 -9.75 -8.62
C PRO A 83 -7.64 -11.12 -8.48
N GLU A 84 -7.89 -12.01 -9.43
CA GLU A 84 -7.36 -13.38 -9.48
C GLU A 84 -5.82 -13.41 -9.57
N LEU A 85 -5.23 -12.39 -10.19
CA LEU A 85 -3.77 -12.27 -10.31
C LEU A 85 -3.13 -11.62 -9.07
N LEU A 86 -3.92 -11.01 -8.19
CA LEU A 86 -3.37 -10.38 -6.98
C LEU A 86 -2.92 -11.42 -5.95
N THR A 87 -3.57 -12.58 -5.86
CA THR A 87 -3.29 -13.58 -4.82
C THR A 87 -2.39 -14.72 -5.27
N ILE A 88 -2.34 -15.01 -6.58
CA ILE A 88 -1.65 -16.18 -7.15
C ILE A 88 -0.17 -16.28 -6.73
N GLY A 89 0.54 -15.16 -6.64
CA GLY A 89 1.94 -15.14 -6.22
C GLY A 89 2.16 -15.50 -4.74
N MET A 90 1.17 -15.23 -3.88
CA MET A 90 1.20 -15.64 -2.47
C MET A 90 0.81 -17.11 -2.32
N GLU A 91 -0.17 -17.56 -3.09
CA GLU A 91 -0.61 -18.96 -3.12
C GLU A 91 0.51 -19.88 -3.62
N LEU A 92 1.19 -19.51 -4.70
CA LEU A 92 2.30 -20.29 -5.25
C LEU A 92 3.45 -20.45 -4.26
N ARG A 93 3.80 -19.41 -3.50
CA ARG A 93 4.85 -19.52 -2.47
C ARG A 93 4.49 -20.51 -1.37
N LYS A 94 3.22 -20.55 -0.95
CA LYS A 94 2.71 -21.52 0.02
C LYS A 94 2.84 -22.95 -0.51
N ILE A 95 2.47 -23.18 -1.78
CA ILE A 95 2.59 -24.49 -2.44
C ILE A 95 4.04 -24.94 -2.52
N LEU A 96 4.96 -24.04 -2.85
CA LEU A 96 6.39 -24.34 -3.01
C LEU A 96 7.16 -24.45 -1.67
N GLY A 97 6.48 -24.32 -0.52
CA GLY A 97 7.15 -24.37 0.80
C GLY A 97 8.06 -23.17 1.09
N GLY A 98 7.87 -22.05 0.38
CA GLY A 98 8.67 -20.83 0.51
C GLY A 98 8.39 -20.00 1.77
N ASP A 99 7.50 -20.47 2.65
CA ASP A 99 7.13 -19.82 3.91
C ASP A 99 8.13 -20.11 5.05
N GLY A 100 9.42 -20.22 4.71
CA GLY A 100 10.52 -20.19 5.67
C GLY A 100 10.73 -18.77 6.19
N ARG A 101 9.86 -18.32 7.11
CA ARG A 101 10.12 -17.20 8.01
C ARG A 101 9.92 -17.66 9.45
#